data_AF-A0A5K7XHV8-F1
#
_entry.id   AF-A0A5K7XHV8-F1
#
_cell.length_a   1.000
_cell.length_b   1.000
_cell.length_c   1.000
_cell.angle_alpha   90.00
_cell.angle_beta   90.00
_cell.angle_gamma   90.00
#
_symmetry.space_group_name_H-M   'P 1'
#
loop_
_entity.id
_entity.type
_entity.pdbx_description
1 polymer ?
#
loop_
_entity_poly.entity_id
_entity_poly.type
_entity_poly.pdbx_seq_one_letter_code
_entity_poly.pdbx_strand_id
1 'polypeptide(L)'
;MTHFRSRTLVTYGLTLGLLSWTGCSDGSSLVEVRGRVMEGTTPVAGASVTYQPIAKSADDVAPGPSSFGITDAEGRYDLRTIKEDSVGAVIGSHHVYISLDKGDTQDGTSPQPKPAADRIPKKFSDGTTVVEIPPAGAADVDFDIAS
;
A
#
# COMPACT_ATOMS: atom_id res chain seq x y z
N MET A 1 62.32 7.43 46.01
CA MET A 1 62.06 8.85 46.37
C MET A 1 62.41 9.66 45.13
N THR A 2 61.58 10.49 44.49
CA THR A 2 60.46 11.33 44.98
C THR A 2 59.62 11.80 43.78
N HIS A 3 58.31 11.54 43.84
CA HIS A 3 57.09 12.21 43.34
C HIS A 3 57.08 13.35 42.26
N PHE A 4 56.09 13.23 41.34
CA PHE A 4 55.01 14.21 41.00
C PHE A 4 55.40 15.45 40.15
N ARG A 5 54.82 15.75 38.97
CA ARG A 5 53.50 16.36 38.70
C ARG A 5 53.29 16.50 37.17
N SER A 6 52.20 16.04 36.57
CA SER A 6 50.88 16.70 36.41
C SER A 6 50.80 17.84 35.36
N ARG A 7 50.02 17.55 34.30
CA ARG A 7 49.08 18.40 33.54
C ARG A 7 49.61 19.46 32.57
N THR A 8 49.38 19.20 31.28
CA THR A 8 49.02 20.26 30.32
C THR A 8 47.80 19.80 29.51
N LEU A 9 46.73 20.59 29.60
CA LEU A 9 45.41 20.43 28.98
C LEU A 9 45.36 21.22 27.66
N VAL A 10 44.64 20.69 26.65
CA VAL A 10 43.67 21.40 25.76
C VAL A 10 44.32 22.33 24.69
N THR A 11 44.06 22.26 23.37
CA THR A 11 42.79 22.45 22.62
C THR A 11 43.02 22.37 21.09
N TYR A 12 41.92 22.12 20.32
CA TYR A 12 41.66 22.39 18.87
C TYR A 12 42.47 21.58 17.82
N GLY A 13 41.90 20.94 16.79
CA GLY A 13 40.55 20.92 16.21
C GLY A 13 40.67 20.96 14.68
N LEU A 14 40.19 19.95 13.93
CA LEU A 14 39.81 20.12 12.52
C LEU A 14 39.01 18.89 11.98
N THR A 15 37.71 19.14 11.82
CA THR A 15 36.75 18.67 10.81
C THR A 15 37.13 17.60 9.76
N LEU A 16 36.07 16.89 9.34
CA LEU A 16 35.69 16.56 7.94
C LEU A 16 35.75 15.07 7.57
N GLY A 17 34.56 14.47 7.45
CA GLY A 17 34.37 13.14 6.88
C GLY A 17 32.91 12.69 6.86
N LEU A 18 31.96 13.63 6.70
CA LEU A 18 30.60 13.30 6.27
C LEU A 18 30.70 12.64 4.90
N LEU A 19 30.45 11.34 4.84
CA LEU A 19 30.11 10.64 3.60
C LEU A 19 29.01 9.63 3.90
N SER A 20 27.93 10.10 4.52
CA SER A 20 26.65 9.40 4.46
C SER A 20 26.15 9.56 3.03
N TRP A 21 26.46 8.57 2.19
CA TRP A 21 25.79 8.38 0.91
C TRP A 21 24.31 8.13 1.22
N THR A 22 23.53 9.20 1.32
CA THR A 22 22.07 9.11 1.14
C THR A 22 21.87 8.86 -0.34
N GLY A 23 21.90 7.58 -0.72
CA GLY A 23 21.39 7.13 -2.00
C GLY A 23 19.90 7.43 -2.04
N CYS A 24 19.55 8.61 -2.54
CA CYS A 24 18.22 8.91 -3.01
C CYS A 24 18.02 8.04 -4.25
N SER A 25 17.43 6.87 -4.08
CA SER A 25 16.92 6.10 -5.22
C SER A 25 15.65 6.81 -5.68
N ASP A 26 15.68 7.44 -6.85
CA ASP A 26 14.54 8.07 -7.54
C ASP A 26 13.45 7.06 -7.99
N GLY A 27 13.30 5.95 -7.26
CA GLY A 27 12.21 5.00 -7.43
C GLY A 27 11.22 5.17 -6.28
N SER A 28 9.93 5.34 -6.58
CA SER A 28 8.87 5.36 -5.58
C SER A 28 9.02 4.13 -4.67
N SER A 29 9.36 4.33 -3.41
CA SER A 29 9.57 3.22 -2.48
C SER A 29 8.28 2.43 -2.33
N LEU A 30 8.36 1.13 -2.60
CA LEU A 30 7.27 0.19 -2.40
C LEU A 30 7.27 -0.31 -0.97
N VAL A 31 6.10 -0.37 -0.37
CA VAL A 31 5.88 -0.90 0.98
C VAL A 31 4.74 -1.91 0.96
N GLU A 32 4.81 -2.89 1.85
CA GLU A 32 3.83 -3.96 1.92
C GLU A 32 2.43 -3.43 2.25
N VAL A 33 1.41 -3.91 1.53
CA VAL A 33 0.01 -3.57 1.76
C VAL A 33 -0.84 -4.82 1.69
N ARG A 34 -1.65 -5.02 2.74
CA ARG A 34 -2.55 -6.15 2.92
C ARG A 34 -3.88 -5.70 3.51
N GLY A 35 -4.94 -6.45 3.23
CA GLY A 35 -6.24 -6.24 3.86
C GLY A 35 -7.24 -7.32 3.47
N ARG A 36 -8.52 -7.06 3.75
CA ARG A 36 -9.64 -7.94 3.44
C ARG A 36 -10.76 -7.22 2.71
N VAL A 37 -11.53 -7.96 1.92
CA VAL A 37 -12.83 -7.52 1.41
C VAL A 37 -13.92 -8.41 2.01
N MET A 38 -14.88 -7.76 2.65
CA MET A 38 -16.00 -8.38 3.34
C MET A 38 -17.31 -7.84 2.75
N GLU A 39 -18.37 -8.64 2.79
CA GLU A 39 -19.76 -8.21 2.63
C GLU A 39 -20.44 -8.44 3.97
N GLY A 40 -20.41 -7.41 4.82
CA GLY A 40 -20.76 -7.49 6.23
C GLY A 40 -19.82 -8.43 6.99
N THR A 41 -20.31 -9.61 7.35
CA THR A 41 -19.50 -10.63 8.05
C THR A 41 -18.98 -11.74 7.13
N THR A 42 -19.35 -11.71 5.85
CA THR A 42 -19.00 -12.75 4.88
C THR A 42 -17.74 -12.34 4.10
N PRO A 43 -16.67 -13.16 4.09
CA PRO A 43 -15.52 -12.89 3.23
C PRO A 43 -15.88 -12.93 1.75
N VAL A 44 -15.28 -12.05 0.95
CA VAL A 44 -15.50 -11.98 -0.49
C VAL A 44 -14.27 -12.51 -1.21
N ALA A 45 -14.37 -13.71 -1.78
CA ALA A 45 -13.31 -14.29 -2.59
C ALA A 45 -13.33 -13.75 -4.03
N GLY A 46 -12.17 -13.71 -4.69
CA GLY A 46 -12.04 -13.34 -6.11
C GLY A 46 -12.29 -11.86 -6.42
N ALA A 47 -12.39 -11.00 -5.42
CA ALA A 47 -12.50 -9.56 -5.63
C ALA A 47 -11.15 -9.00 -6.08
N SER A 48 -11.17 -8.22 -7.16
CA SER A 48 -10.01 -7.46 -7.59
C SER A 48 -9.99 -6.12 -6.86
N VAL A 49 -8.89 -5.85 -6.17
CA VAL A 49 -8.63 -4.60 -5.45
C VAL A 49 -7.47 -3.89 -6.14
N THR A 50 -7.67 -2.66 -6.58
CA THR A 50 -6.67 -1.87 -7.31
C THR A 50 -6.41 -0.55 -6.60
N TYR A 51 -5.13 -0.22 -6.46
CA TYR A 51 -4.62 1.01 -5.86
C TYR A 51 -3.94 1.84 -6.95
N GLN A 52 -4.48 3.02 -7.19
CA GLN A 52 -3.92 3.98 -8.14
C GLN A 52 -3.31 5.17 -7.39
N PRO A 53 -2.00 5.41 -7.51
CA PRO A 53 -1.34 6.53 -6.85
C PRO A 53 -1.91 7.88 -7.29
N ILE A 54 -2.07 8.79 -6.33
CA ILE A 54 -2.47 10.17 -6.56
C ILE A 54 -1.21 11.05 -6.59
N ALA A 55 -1.10 11.90 -7.61
CA ALA A 55 -0.02 12.87 -7.74
C ALA A 55 0.03 13.80 -6.53
N LYS A 56 1.23 13.95 -5.93
CA LYS A 56 1.43 14.79 -4.74
C LYS A 56 1.41 16.28 -5.06
N SER A 57 1.69 16.63 -6.31
CA SER A 57 1.66 18.00 -6.83
C SER A 57 1.44 17.99 -8.35
N ALA A 58 1.22 19.16 -8.95
CA ALA A 58 1.10 19.30 -10.40
C ALA A 58 2.39 18.93 -11.15
N ASP A 59 3.55 19.00 -10.48
CA ASP A 59 4.85 18.64 -11.04
C ASP A 59 5.15 17.14 -10.93
N ASP A 60 4.35 16.40 -10.15
CA ASP A 60 4.43 14.95 -10.01
C ASP A 60 3.73 14.26 -11.19
N VAL A 61 4.42 14.26 -12.32
CA VAL A 61 3.92 13.72 -13.59
C VAL A 61 3.85 12.18 -13.61
N ALA A 62 4.43 11.51 -12.62
CA ALA A 62 4.50 10.05 -12.52
C ALA A 62 4.51 9.58 -11.06
N PRO A 63 3.36 9.57 -10.37
CA PRO A 63 3.27 9.24 -8.94
C PRO A 63 3.67 7.80 -8.57
N GLY A 64 3.86 6.95 -9.59
CA GLY A 64 4.33 5.58 -9.46
C GLY A 64 3.40 4.56 -10.14
N PRO A 65 3.77 3.27 -10.12
CA PRO A 65 2.93 2.22 -10.67
C PRO A 65 1.68 1.98 -9.81
N SER A 66 0.55 1.71 -10.46
CA SER A 66 -0.62 1.13 -9.81
C SER A 66 -0.32 -0.26 -9.28
N SER A 67 -1.02 -0.67 -8.23
CA SER A 67 -0.90 -1.98 -7.60
C SER A 67 -2.26 -2.67 -7.54
N PHE A 68 -2.27 -3.99 -7.52
CA PHE A 68 -3.49 -4.81 -7.48
C PHE A 68 -3.33 -6.03 -6.58
N GLY A 69 -4.45 -6.58 -6.12
CA GLY A 69 -4.53 -7.85 -5.43
C GLY A 69 -5.88 -8.51 -5.70
N ILE A 70 -5.90 -9.84 -5.72
CA ILE A 70 -7.13 -10.64 -5.79
C ILE A 70 -7.37 -11.26 -4.43
N THR A 71 -8.59 -11.17 -3.91
CA THR A 71 -8.90 -11.74 -2.60
C THR A 71 -8.97 -13.28 -2.62
N ASP A 72 -8.43 -13.90 -1.58
CA ASP A 72 -8.53 -15.35 -1.36
C ASP A 72 -9.88 -15.78 -0.77
N ALA A 73 -10.04 -17.07 -0.47
CA ALA A 73 -11.26 -17.63 0.11
C ALA A 73 -11.65 -17.03 1.49
N GLU A 74 -10.70 -16.42 2.19
CA GLU A 74 -10.90 -15.73 3.46
C GLU A 74 -11.00 -14.20 3.27
N GLY A 75 -11.16 -13.76 2.02
CA GLY A 75 -11.33 -12.37 1.63
C GLY A 75 -10.04 -11.55 1.66
N ARG A 76 -8.88 -12.15 1.94
CA ARG A 76 -7.61 -11.41 2.09
C ARG A 76 -6.95 -11.13 0.75
N TYR A 77 -6.35 -9.96 0.62
CA TYR A 77 -5.50 -9.60 -0.51
C TYR A 77 -4.12 -9.12 -0.07
N ASP A 78 -3.14 -9.35 -0.94
CA ASP A 78 -1.78 -8.79 -0.90
C ASP A 78 -1.58 -7.96 -2.17
N LEU A 79 -1.10 -6.73 -2.04
CA LEU A 79 -0.86 -5.89 -3.21
C LEU A 79 0.47 -6.22 -3.89
N ARG A 80 0.45 -6.18 -5.22
CA ARG A 80 1.62 -6.17 -6.09
C ARG A 80 1.46 -5.12 -7.19
N THR A 81 2.55 -4.52 -7.61
CA THR A 81 2.54 -3.55 -8.73
C THR A 81 2.12 -4.22 -10.04
N ILE A 82 1.26 -3.57 -10.82
CA ILE A 82 0.74 -4.12 -12.09
C ILE A 82 1.86 -4.28 -13.12
N LYS A 83 2.82 -3.34 -13.14
CA LYS A 83 3.84 -3.27 -14.19
C LYS A 83 4.96 -4.30 -13.99
N GLU A 84 5.38 -4.51 -12.75
CA GLU A 84 6.62 -5.23 -12.44
C GLU A 84 6.38 -6.45 -11.52
N ASP A 85 5.14 -6.70 -11.09
CA ASP A 85 4.76 -7.71 -10.10
C ASP A 85 5.54 -7.63 -8.77
N SER A 86 6.14 -6.47 -8.50
CA SER A 86 6.83 -6.17 -7.25
C SER A 86 5.84 -6.08 -6.09
N VAL A 87 6.18 -6.67 -4.94
CA VAL A 87 5.33 -6.66 -3.73
C VAL A 87 5.11 -5.24 -3.23
N GLY A 88 3.86 -4.94 -2.88
CA GLY A 88 3.48 -3.71 -2.22
C GLY A 88 2.92 -2.63 -3.15
N ALA A 89 2.83 -1.43 -2.59
CA ALA A 89 2.38 -0.21 -3.27
C ALA A 89 3.28 0.97 -2.89
N VAL A 90 3.25 2.03 -3.70
CA VAL A 90 4.04 3.24 -3.43
C VAL A 90 3.51 4.00 -2.21
N ILE A 91 4.41 4.62 -1.45
CA ILE A 91 4.05 5.46 -0.29
C ILE A 91 3.29 6.73 -0.73
N GLY A 92 2.14 6.98 -0.11
CA GLY A 92 1.30 8.17 -0.34
C GLY A 92 -0.18 7.83 -0.50
N SER A 93 -0.95 8.78 -1.04
CA SER A 93 -2.40 8.62 -1.23
C SER A 93 -2.72 7.84 -2.51
N HIS A 94 -3.72 6.96 -2.44
CA HIS A 94 -4.21 6.17 -3.56
C HIS A 94 -5.72 6.23 -3.68
N HIS A 95 -6.22 6.28 -4.92
CA HIS A 95 -7.59 5.89 -5.21
C HIS A 95 -7.72 4.36 -5.13
N VAL A 96 -8.77 3.89 -4.46
CA VAL A 96 -9.06 2.46 -4.33
C VAL A 96 -10.26 2.11 -5.20
N TYR A 97 -10.07 1.08 -6.02
CA TYR A 97 -11.10 0.49 -6.85
C TYR A 97 -11.30 -0.98 -6.48
N ILE A 98 -12.55 -1.41 -6.38
CA ILE A 98 -12.90 -2.81 -6.10
C ILE A 98 -13.89 -3.28 -7.16
N SER A 99 -13.62 -4.44 -7.76
CA SER A 99 -14.53 -5.10 -8.70
C SER A 99 -14.66 -6.58 -8.39
N LEU A 100 -15.83 -7.13 -8.67
CA LEU A 100 -16.07 -8.57 -8.65
C LEU A 100 -16.08 -9.06 -10.09
N ASP A 101 -15.20 -10.00 -10.42
CA ASP A 101 -15.29 -10.67 -11.71
C ASP A 101 -16.58 -11.51 -11.76
N LYS A 102 -17.15 -11.65 -12.96
CA LYS A 102 -18.38 -12.46 -13.19
C LYS A 102 -18.17 -13.98 -13.01
N GLY A 103 -17.06 -14.40 -12.39
CA GLY A 103 -16.51 -15.75 -12.47
C GLY A 103 -17.04 -16.77 -11.47
N ASP A 104 -17.59 -16.36 -10.31
CA ASP A 104 -17.89 -17.30 -9.22
C ASP A 104 -19.39 -17.44 -8.92
N THR A 105 -20.22 -17.61 -9.95
CA THR A 105 -21.47 -18.38 -9.78
C THR A 105 -21.16 -19.88 -9.81
N GLN A 106 -20.37 -20.37 -8.86
CA GLN A 106 -20.43 -21.79 -8.51
C GLN A 106 -21.59 -21.98 -7.54
N ASP A 107 -22.77 -22.21 -8.14
CA ASP A 107 -23.76 -23.21 -7.74
C ASP A 107 -25.12 -22.80 -8.30
N GLY A 108 -25.53 -23.46 -9.38
CA GLY A 108 -26.81 -23.27 -10.06
C GLY A 108 -28.01 -23.75 -9.26
N THR A 109 -28.11 -23.41 -7.97
CA THR A 109 -29.21 -23.84 -7.09
C THR A 109 -29.75 -22.72 -6.18
N SER A 110 -29.25 -21.48 -6.28
CA SER A 110 -29.79 -20.35 -5.50
C SER A 110 -30.49 -19.30 -6.37
N PRO A 111 -31.54 -18.60 -5.86
CA PRO A 111 -32.18 -17.48 -6.54
C PRO A 111 -31.11 -16.50 -7.04
N GLN A 112 -31.17 -16.12 -8.33
CA GLN A 112 -30.11 -15.34 -8.99
C GLN A 112 -29.54 -14.25 -8.07
N PRO A 113 -28.25 -14.36 -7.66
CA PRO A 113 -27.58 -13.26 -6.96
C PRO A 113 -27.69 -12.01 -7.82
N LYS A 114 -27.80 -10.84 -7.18
CA LYS A 114 -27.66 -9.56 -7.89
C LYS A 114 -26.41 -9.61 -8.77
N PRO A 115 -26.46 -9.04 -9.99
CA PRO A 115 -25.27 -8.90 -10.83
C PRO A 115 -24.08 -8.43 -10.00
N ALA A 116 -22.90 -9.01 -10.20
CA ALA A 116 -21.71 -8.73 -9.38
C ALA A 116 -21.37 -7.22 -9.32
N ALA A 117 -21.74 -6.45 -10.34
CA ALA A 117 -21.62 -4.99 -10.39
C ALA A 117 -22.57 -4.25 -9.43
N ASP A 118 -23.76 -4.79 -9.18
CA ASP A 118 -24.77 -4.18 -8.28
C ASP A 118 -24.44 -4.40 -6.80
N ARG A 119 -23.47 -5.28 -6.49
CA ARG A 119 -22.97 -5.55 -5.14
C ARG A 119 -21.87 -4.58 -4.71
N ILE A 120 -21.21 -3.91 -5.65
CA ILE A 120 -20.12 -2.99 -5.33
C ILE A 120 -20.67 -1.58 -5.05
N PRO A 121 -20.43 -1.02 -3.84
CA PRO A 121 -20.80 0.35 -3.56
C PRO A 121 -20.09 1.30 -4.53
N LYS A 122 -20.82 2.30 -5.05
CA LYS A 122 -20.31 3.24 -6.06
C LYS A 122 -18.97 3.90 -5.68
N LYS A 123 -18.74 4.15 -4.39
CA LYS A 123 -17.48 4.74 -3.85
C LYS A 123 -16.20 3.99 -4.23
N PHE A 124 -16.32 2.68 -4.53
CA PHE A 124 -15.21 1.83 -4.97
C PHE A 124 -15.07 1.74 -6.49
N SER A 125 -15.88 2.49 -7.25
CA SER A 125 -15.86 2.52 -8.71
C SER A 125 -15.71 3.93 -9.29
N ASP A 126 -16.09 4.97 -8.54
CA ASP A 126 -16.04 6.36 -8.97
C ASP A 126 -14.77 7.11 -8.55
N GLY A 127 -13.81 6.41 -7.92
CA GLY A 127 -12.55 6.99 -7.46
C GLY A 127 -12.69 7.88 -6.22
N THR A 128 -13.78 7.82 -5.46
CA THR A 128 -13.92 8.64 -4.25
C THR A 128 -13.27 8.02 -3.02
N THR A 129 -13.04 6.70 -3.00
CA THR A 129 -12.33 6.04 -1.90
C THR A 129 -10.84 6.31 -2.00
N VAL A 130 -10.27 6.89 -0.93
CA VAL A 130 -8.84 7.22 -0.84
C VAL A 130 -8.23 6.55 0.39
N VAL A 131 -7.05 5.96 0.22
CA VAL A 131 -6.25 5.36 1.29
C VAL A 131 -4.85 5.97 1.28
N GLU A 132 -4.34 6.33 2.46
CA GLU A 132 -2.95 6.76 2.64
C GLU A 132 -2.08 5.56 3.03
N ILE A 133 -1.01 5.33 2.27
CA ILE A 133 -0.02 4.27 2.52
C ILE A 133 1.20 4.89 3.20
N PRO A 134 1.46 4.59 4.49
CA PRO A 134 2.60 5.16 5.21
C PRO A 134 3.91 4.44 4.89
N PRO A 135 5.08 5.02 5.20
CA PRO A 135 6.39 4.40 4.96
C PRO A 135 6.63 3.04 5.62
N ALA A 136 5.86 2.69 6.66
CA ALA A 136 5.93 1.40 7.33
C ALA A 136 5.15 0.29 6.60
N GLY A 137 4.42 0.61 5.52
CA GLY A 137 3.40 -0.27 4.95
C GLY A 137 2.08 -0.20 5.69
N ALA A 138 1.08 -0.91 5.19
CA ALA A 138 -0.25 -0.94 5.77
C ALA A 138 -0.77 -2.39 5.87
N ALA A 139 -1.03 -2.84 7.08
CA ALA A 139 -1.75 -4.08 7.33
C ALA A 139 -3.22 -3.76 7.65
N ASP A 140 -4.10 -4.76 7.45
CA ASP A 140 -5.51 -4.70 7.84
C ASP A 140 -6.29 -3.55 7.17
N VAL A 141 -5.97 -3.25 5.91
CA VAL A 141 -6.71 -2.27 5.10
C VAL A 141 -8.00 -2.91 4.57
N ASP A 142 -8.96 -3.05 5.46
CA ASP A 142 -10.18 -3.81 5.20
C ASP A 142 -11.30 -2.95 4.57
N PHE A 143 -12.07 -3.57 3.67
CA PHE A 143 -13.20 -2.94 2.99
C PHE A 143 -14.46 -3.76 3.17
N ASP A 144 -15.54 -3.10 3.59
CA ASP A 144 -16.89 -3.67 3.56
C ASP A 144 -17.65 -3.16 2.33
N ILE A 145 -18.13 -4.10 1.51
CA ILE A 145 -18.93 -3.86 0.30
C ILE A 145 -20.43 -4.08 0.51
N ALA A 146 -20.89 -4.46 1.71
CA ALA A 146 -22.30 -4.49 2.04
C ALA A 146 -22.87 -3.06 2.02
N SER A 147 -23.43 -2.67 0.88
CA SER A 147 -24.14 -1.39 0.71
C SER A 147 -25.54 -1.45 1.27
#